data_AF-A0A968INV2-F1
#
_entry.id   AF-A0A968INV2-F1
#
_cell.length_a   1.000
_cell.length_b   1.000
_cell.length_c   1.000
_cell.angle_alpha   90.00
_cell.angle_beta   90.00
_cell.angle_gamma   90.00
#
_symmetry.space_group_name_H-M   'P 1'
#
loop_
_entity.id
_entity.type
_entity.pdbx_description
1 polymer ?
#
loop_
_entity_poly.entity_id
_entity_poly.type
_entity_poly.pdbx_seq_one_letter_code
_entity_poly.pdbx_strand_id
1 'polypeptide(L)'
;MTKYHDRSGGQNWTHLYNDWAHLKSRHSIRFHEVKHNPIDQDLALAILNLYFDALDPKFDGLGQEIQKKSEWKAIVGDNSPGSIVQWVDDLVQVGWQLCSNT
;
A
#
# COMPACT_ATOMS: atom_id res chain seq x y z
N MET A 1 13.20 -10.74 12.99
CA MET A 1 11.73 -10.73 12.83
C MET A 1 11.36 -11.70 11.73
N THR A 2 10.42 -12.59 11.98
CA THR A 2 9.94 -13.60 11.02
C THR A 2 8.98 -12.92 10.03
N LYS A 3 9.21 -13.08 8.73
CA LYS A 3 8.55 -12.37 7.63
C LYS A 3 7.09 -12.83 7.45
N TYR A 4 6.18 -11.92 7.06
CA TYR A 4 4.80 -12.29 6.76
C TYR A 4 4.76 -13.20 5.53
N HIS A 5 4.11 -14.35 5.67
CA HIS A 5 3.78 -15.28 4.60
C HIS A 5 2.41 -15.87 4.94
N ASP A 6 1.52 -15.93 3.95
CA ASP A 6 0.28 -16.69 4.11
C ASP A 6 0.62 -18.19 4.28
N ARG A 7 -0.37 -18.97 4.71
CA ARG A 7 -0.19 -20.42 4.93
C ARG A 7 0.19 -21.19 3.66
N SER A 8 -0.07 -20.61 2.48
CA SER A 8 0.20 -21.18 1.15
C SER A 8 1.45 -20.62 0.46
N GLY A 9 2.10 -19.59 1.01
CA GLY A 9 3.30 -18.96 0.46
C GLY A 9 3.11 -18.10 -0.80
N GLY A 10 1.91 -17.61 -1.14
CA GLY A 10 1.70 -16.91 -2.42
C GLY A 10 0.47 -16.00 -2.60
N GLN A 11 -0.49 -15.90 -1.66
CA GLN A 11 -1.72 -15.11 -1.84
C GLN A 11 -1.74 -13.78 -1.06
N ASN A 12 -0.63 -13.02 -1.09
CA ASN A 12 -0.52 -11.80 -0.31
C ASN A 12 -1.52 -10.70 -0.71
N TRP A 13 -1.92 -10.63 -1.99
CA TRP A 13 -2.89 -9.64 -2.48
C TRP A 13 -4.28 -9.77 -1.85
N THR A 14 -4.78 -10.99 -1.67
CA THR A 14 -6.09 -11.23 -1.01
C THR A 14 -6.08 -10.75 0.43
N HIS A 15 -5.02 -11.06 1.17
CA HIS A 15 -4.87 -10.64 2.57
C HIS A 15 -4.71 -9.12 2.67
N LEU A 16 -3.83 -8.54 1.85
CA LEU A 16 -3.65 -7.10 1.75
C LEU A 16 -4.97 -6.40 1.43
N TYR A 17 -5.73 -6.89 0.45
CA TYR A 17 -7.02 -6.31 0.09
C TYR A 17 -8.01 -6.30 1.26
N ASN A 18 -8.15 -7.43 1.96
CA ASN A 18 -9.06 -7.55 3.09
C ASN A 18 -8.69 -6.59 4.23
N ASP A 19 -7.41 -6.54 4.61
CA ASP A 19 -6.92 -5.64 5.64
C ASP A 19 -7.06 -4.17 5.23
N TRP A 20 -6.74 -3.86 3.97
CA TRP A 20 -6.90 -2.53 3.40
C TRP A 20 -8.37 -2.07 3.42
N ALA A 21 -9.30 -2.94 3.03
CA ALA A 21 -10.74 -2.68 3.09
C ALA A 21 -11.21 -2.44 4.53
N HIS A 22 -10.71 -3.23 5.49
CA HIS A 22 -10.98 -3.03 6.91
C HIS A 22 -10.46 -1.68 7.42
N LEU A 23 -9.24 -1.28 7.06
CA LEU A 23 -8.67 0.00 7.46
C LEU A 23 -9.38 1.20 6.83
N LYS A 24 -9.80 1.11 5.55
CA LYS A 24 -10.67 2.11 4.91
C LYS A 24 -12.00 2.25 5.66
N SER A 25 -12.63 1.14 6.03
CA SER A 25 -13.91 1.15 6.77
C SER A 25 -13.82 1.84 8.13
N ARG A 26 -12.62 1.87 8.73
CA ARG A 26 -12.33 2.52 10.02
C ARG A 26 -11.78 3.94 9.88
N HIS A 27 -11.75 4.49 8.66
CA HIS A 27 -11.16 5.79 8.35
C HIS A 27 -9.67 5.91 8.71
N SER A 28 -8.94 4.79 8.80
CA SER A 28 -7.49 4.76 8.99
C SER A 28 -6.76 5.08 7.69
N ILE A 29 -7.28 4.59 6.56
CA ILE A 29 -6.88 5.04 5.20
C ILE A 29 -7.91 6.05 4.71
N ARG A 30 -7.44 7.23 4.29
CA ARG A 30 -8.29 8.33 3.83
C ARG A 30 -7.70 8.98 2.57
N PHE A 31 -8.59 9.49 1.72
CA PHE A 31 -8.23 10.16 0.46
C PHE A 31 -8.37 11.68 0.51
N HIS A 32 -8.88 12.20 1.63
CA HIS A 32 -9.05 13.63 1.87
C HIS A 32 -8.80 13.94 3.35
N GLU A 33 -8.38 15.17 3.63
CA GLU A 33 -8.21 15.66 4.99
C GLU A 33 -9.57 15.78 5.69
N VAL A 34 -9.60 15.49 6.99
CA VAL A 34 -10.83 15.59 7.80
C VAL A 34 -10.50 16.32 9.08
N LYS A 35 -11.17 17.46 9.33
CA LYS A 35 -11.05 18.22 10.59
C LYS A 35 -9.59 18.48 11.02
N HIS A 36 -8.77 18.97 10.09
CA HIS A 36 -7.33 19.22 10.30
C HIS A 36 -6.47 17.98 10.59
N ASN A 37 -7.01 16.78 10.35
CA ASN A 37 -6.24 15.56 10.38
C ASN A 37 -5.70 15.28 8.96
N PRO A 38 -4.38 15.38 8.73
CA PRO A 38 -3.79 15.18 7.41
C PRO A 38 -3.97 13.73 6.92
N ILE A 39 -3.74 13.53 5.63
CA ILE A 39 -3.70 12.18 5.05
C ILE A 39 -2.39 11.51 5.47
N ASP A 40 -2.49 10.31 6.05
CA ASP A 40 -1.34 9.52 6.48
C ASP A 40 -0.91 8.56 5.35
N GLN A 41 0.03 9.05 4.52
CA GLN A 41 0.64 8.23 3.47
C GLN A 41 1.59 7.17 4.03
N ASP A 42 2.20 7.42 5.19
CA ASP A 42 3.22 6.53 5.75
C ASP A 42 2.58 5.21 6.19
N LEU A 43 1.35 5.26 6.73
CA LEU A 43 0.54 4.07 6.99
C LEU A 43 0.27 3.26 5.71
N ALA A 44 -0.10 3.94 4.61
CA ALA A 44 -0.37 3.27 3.33
C ALA A 44 0.87 2.54 2.80
N LEU A 45 2.03 3.20 2.84
CA LEU A 45 3.31 2.64 2.40
C LEU A 45 3.79 1.52 3.34
N ALA A 46 3.60 1.68 4.64
CA ALA A 46 3.97 0.66 5.63
C ALA A 46 3.18 -0.64 5.44
N ILE A 47 1.89 -0.56 5.09
CA ILE A 47 1.08 -1.73 4.79
C ILE A 47 1.56 -2.42 3.52
N LEU A 48 1.84 -1.65 2.46
CA LEU A 48 2.36 -2.22 1.21
C LEU A 48 3.68 -2.97 1.47
N ASN A 49 4.59 -2.35 2.23
CA ASN A 49 5.84 -2.98 2.64
C ASN A 49 5.59 -4.23 3.51
N LEU A 50 4.68 -4.19 4.48
CA LEU A 50 4.37 -5.36 5.33
C LEU A 50 4.03 -6.63 4.52
N TYR A 51 3.30 -6.46 3.42
CA TYR A 51 2.83 -7.55 2.56
C TYR A 51 3.82 -7.95 1.46
N PHE A 52 4.72 -7.06 1.05
CA PHE A 52 5.61 -7.26 -0.10
C PHE A 52 7.10 -7.13 0.16
N ASP A 53 7.55 -6.71 1.35
CA ASP A 53 8.94 -6.83 1.81
C ASP A 53 9.43 -8.30 1.75
N ALA A 54 8.51 -9.26 1.67
CA ALA A 54 8.80 -10.68 1.49
C ALA A 54 9.07 -11.12 0.04
N LEU A 55 8.74 -10.33 -0.99
CA LEU A 55 8.72 -10.82 -2.37
C LEU A 55 10.09 -10.81 -3.08
N ASP A 56 10.95 -9.82 -2.82
CA ASP A 56 12.35 -9.83 -3.28
C ASP A 56 13.15 -8.78 -2.47
N PRO A 57 14.37 -9.09 -1.98
CA PRO A 57 15.23 -8.15 -1.26
C PRO A 57 15.54 -6.83 -1.99
N LYS A 58 15.28 -6.76 -3.31
CA LYS A 58 15.30 -5.50 -4.08
C LYS A 58 14.13 -4.56 -3.77
N PHE A 59 13.03 -5.08 -3.22
CA PHE A 59 11.82 -4.35 -2.84
C PHE A 59 11.74 -4.13 -1.32
N ASP A 60 12.77 -4.48 -0.56
CA ASP A 60 12.87 -4.18 0.87
C ASP A 60 12.74 -2.65 1.06
N GLY A 61 11.58 -2.22 1.57
CA GLY A 61 11.28 -0.81 1.70
C GLY A 61 10.85 -0.10 0.42
N LEU A 62 10.26 -0.76 -0.58
CA LEU A 62 9.79 -0.15 -1.83
C LEU A 62 9.06 1.18 -1.61
N GLY A 63 8.11 1.23 -0.68
CA GLY A 63 7.38 2.46 -0.36
C GLY A 63 8.29 3.57 0.19
N GLN A 64 9.27 3.22 1.02
CA GLN A 64 10.23 4.17 1.61
C GLN A 64 11.32 4.58 0.63
N GLU A 65 11.76 3.70 -0.27
CA GLU A 65 12.75 4.00 -1.30
C GLU A 65 12.19 4.95 -2.36
N ILE A 66 10.94 4.75 -2.79
CA ILE A 66 10.25 5.69 -3.67
C ILE A 66 10.13 7.07 -3.00
N GLN A 67 9.82 7.10 -1.71
CA GLN A 67 9.70 8.33 -0.93
C GLN A 67 11.05 9.05 -0.77
N LYS A 68 12.12 8.34 -0.42
CA LYS A 68 13.48 8.90 -0.29
C LYS A 68 14.00 9.50 -1.58
N LYS A 69 13.68 8.90 -2.73
CA LYS A 69 14.15 9.37 -4.04
C LYS A 69 13.29 10.49 -4.64
N SER A 70 12.21 10.92 -3.96
CA SER A 70 11.24 11.89 -4.49
C SER A 70 10.67 11.49 -5.85
N GLU A 71 10.57 10.19 -6.12
CA GLU A 71 10.15 9.64 -7.42
C GLU A 71 8.63 9.64 -7.59
N TRP A 72 7.86 9.95 -6.53
CA TRP A 72 6.40 10.00 -6.58
C TRP A 72 5.89 10.90 -7.70
N LYS A 73 6.47 12.09 -7.90
CA LYS A 73 6.07 12.96 -9.02
C LYS A 73 6.22 12.30 -10.40
N ALA A 74 7.19 11.40 -10.57
CA ALA A 74 7.36 10.66 -11.82
C ALA A 74 6.39 9.48 -11.96
N ILE A 75 5.96 8.89 -10.85
CA ILE A 75 5.08 7.72 -10.79
C ILE A 75 3.60 8.11 -10.83
N VAL A 76 3.20 9.08 -10.01
CA VAL A 76 1.81 9.54 -9.82
C VAL A 76 1.53 10.91 -10.44
N GLY A 77 2.55 11.62 -10.93
CA GLY A 77 2.40 12.98 -11.45
C GLY A 77 2.32 14.08 -10.38
N ASP A 78 2.33 13.70 -9.10
CA ASP A 78 2.17 14.57 -7.94
C ASP A 78 2.96 14.02 -6.73
N ASN A 79 3.21 14.85 -5.71
CA ASN A 79 3.84 14.45 -4.45
C ASN A 79 2.91 14.63 -3.24
N SER A 80 1.63 14.96 -3.45
CA SER A 80 0.70 15.09 -2.33
C SER A 80 0.42 13.73 -1.68
N PRO A 81 0.25 13.69 -0.33
CA PRO A 81 -0.11 12.46 0.37
C PRO A 81 -1.37 11.80 -0.17
N GLY A 82 -2.36 12.59 -0.61
CA GLY A 82 -3.59 12.07 -1.20
C GLY A 82 -3.35 11.29 -2.48
N SER A 83 -2.53 11.84 -3.39
CA SER A 83 -2.19 11.16 -4.65
C SER A 83 -1.42 9.87 -4.43
N ILE A 84 -0.52 9.84 -3.43
CA ILE A 84 0.24 8.63 -3.07
C ILE A 84 -0.69 7.56 -2.49
N VAL A 85 -1.55 7.93 -1.53
CA VAL A 85 -2.52 6.99 -0.96
C VAL A 85 -3.51 6.48 -2.00
N GLN A 86 -3.96 7.33 -2.94
CA GLN A 86 -4.83 6.92 -4.04
C GLN A 86 -4.16 5.88 -4.93
N TRP A 87 -2.89 6.08 -5.27
CA TRP A 87 -2.14 5.12 -6.08
C TRP A 87 -1.96 3.77 -5.37
N VAL A 88 -1.73 3.77 -4.05
CA VAL A 88 -1.69 2.51 -3.28
C VAL A 88 -3.07 1.83 -3.30
N ASP A 89 -4.17 2.57 -3.14
CA ASP A 89 -5.52 1.99 -3.25
C ASP A 89 -5.74 1.35 -4.63
N ASP A 90 -5.44 2.07 -5.70
CA ASP A 90 -5.59 1.58 -7.07
C ASP A 90 -4.75 0.32 -7.31
N LEU A 91 -3.51 0.28 -6.80
CA LEU A 91 -2.64 -0.88 -6.88
C LEU A 91 -3.22 -2.09 -6.14
N VAL A 92 -3.73 -1.89 -4.92
CA VAL A 92 -4.38 -2.95 -4.13
C VAL A 92 -5.60 -3.50 -4.85
N GLN A 93 -6.40 -2.63 -5.48
CA GLN A 93 -7.58 -3.03 -6.25
C GLN A 93 -7.20 -3.87 -7.48
N VAL A 94 -6.18 -3.44 -8.24
CA VAL A 94 -5.67 -4.20 -9.39
C VAL A 94 -5.11 -5.55 -8.95
N GLY A 95 -4.28 -5.57 -7.90
CA GLY A 95 -3.70 -6.81 -7.37
C GLY A 95 -4.76 -7.82 -6.92
N TRP A 96 -5.82 -7.34 -6.27
CA TRP A 96 -6.98 -8.17 -5.94
C TRP A 96 -7.66 -8.76 -7.18
N GLN A 97 -7.96 -7.93 -8.19
CA GLN A 97 -8.61 -8.37 -9.44
C GLN A 97 -7.80 -9.44 -10.19
N LEU A 98 -6.47 -9.35 -10.15
CA LEU A 98 -5.59 -10.35 -10.77
C LEU A 98 -5.62 -11.70 -10.04
N CYS A 99 -5.87 -11.70 -8.73
CA CYS A 99 -5.95 -12.92 -7.92
C CYS A 99 -7.39 -13.47 -7.77
N SER A 100 -8.42 -12.66 -7.96
CA SER A 100 -9.83 -13.06 -7.79
C SER A 100 -10.45 -13.66 -9.06
N ASN A 101 -9.81 -13.46 -10.22
CA ASN A 101 -10.28 -13.95 -11.53
C ASN A 101 -9.52 -15.21 -12.02
N THR A 102 -8.71 -15.82 -11.15
CA THR A 102 -8.05 -17.12 -11.33
C THR A 102 -8.69 -18.17 -10.45
#